data_AF-A0A835PA79-F1
#
_entry.id   AF-A0A835PA79-F1
#
_cell.length_a   1.000
_cell.length_b   1.000
_cell.length_c   1.000
_cell.angle_alpha   90.00
_cell.angle_beta   90.00
_cell.angle_gamma   90.00
#
_symmetry.space_group_name_H-M   'P 1'
#
loop_
_entity.id
_entity.type
_entity.pdbx_description
1 polymer ?
#
loop_
_entity_poly.entity_id
_entity_poly.type
_entity_poly.pdbx_seq_one_letter_code
_entity_poly.pdbx_strand_id
1 'polypeptide(L)'
;MLFYASEKYPVEDSYSKYITEHGGSTNAFTSMKHTNYYFDINTKFLEEGLDRFAQFFIKPLMSPDATIREIKAVDSENQKNLLSDIWRMDQLQKHLSSKNYPYHKFGTGTWDTLEVKPREKGLDTRLELMGFHEVNYSANIMHLVVYAKETLDEIQALVERKFTDIKNTGRSYLHFLVNLVHLNTFRFL
;
A
#
# COMPACT_ATOMS: atom_id res chain seq x y z
N MET A 1 -6.47 -1.35 4.62
CA MET A 1 -7.44 -2.27 3.96
C MET A 1 -6.88 -3.66 3.66
N LEU A 2 -5.70 -3.85 3.03
CA LEU A 2 -5.25 -5.21 2.68
C LEU A 2 -4.99 -6.15 3.87
N PHE A 3 -4.71 -5.60 5.05
CA PHE A 3 -4.56 -6.34 6.31
C PHE A 3 -5.87 -6.93 6.86
N TYR A 4 -7.01 -6.50 6.33
CA TYR A 4 -8.33 -6.80 6.88
C TYR A 4 -8.70 -8.27 6.73
N ALA A 5 -8.91 -8.73 5.50
CA ALA A 5 -9.33 -10.09 5.18
C ALA A 5 -9.12 -10.40 3.68
N SER A 6 -9.26 -11.67 3.32
CA SER A 6 -9.23 -12.15 1.93
C SER A 6 -10.27 -13.24 1.71
N GLU A 7 -10.54 -13.61 0.45
CA GLU A 7 -11.51 -14.68 0.14
C GLU A 7 -11.12 -16.00 0.83
N LYS A 8 -9.82 -16.35 0.83
CA LYS A 8 -9.29 -17.56 1.47
C LYS A 8 -9.20 -17.46 2.99
N TYR A 9 -8.98 -16.25 3.52
CA TYR A 9 -8.93 -15.98 4.96
C TYR A 9 -9.91 -14.85 5.32
N PRO A 10 -11.21 -15.16 5.44
CA PRO A 10 -12.27 -14.15 5.55
C PRO A 10 -12.44 -13.55 6.95
N VAL A 11 -11.79 -14.13 7.95
CA VAL A 11 -11.83 -13.63 9.33
C VAL A 11 -10.98 -12.36 9.43
N GLU A 12 -11.58 -11.28 9.93
CA GLU A 12 -10.91 -9.99 10.13
C GLU A 12 -9.64 -10.16 10.97
N ASP A 13 -8.58 -9.46 10.58
CA ASP A 13 -7.28 -9.42 11.26
C ASP A 13 -6.62 -10.80 11.44
N SER A 14 -7.11 -11.83 10.76
CA SER A 14 -6.59 -13.20 10.90
C SER A 14 -5.13 -13.32 10.50
N TYR A 15 -4.68 -12.50 9.55
CA TYR A 15 -3.27 -12.39 9.22
C TYR A 15 -2.45 -11.81 10.38
N SER A 16 -2.78 -10.59 10.84
CA SER A 16 -2.06 -9.90 11.91
C SER A 16 -2.03 -10.73 13.20
N LYS A 17 -3.15 -11.38 13.53
CA LYS A 17 -3.25 -12.29 14.66
C LYS A 17 -2.33 -13.50 14.50
N TYR A 18 -2.36 -14.16 13.33
CA TYR A 18 -1.49 -15.32 13.06
C TYR A 18 -0.01 -14.95 13.19
N ILE A 19 0.41 -13.83 12.60
CA ILE A 19 1.80 -13.36 12.70
C ILE A 19 2.19 -13.13 14.17
N THR A 20 1.34 -12.44 14.94
CA THR A 20 1.61 -12.09 16.35
C THR A 20 1.66 -13.33 17.25
N GLU A 21 0.72 -14.27 17.11
CA GLU A 21 0.66 -15.51 17.90
C GLU A 21 1.86 -16.44 17.66
N HIS A 22 2.55 -16.27 16.52
CA HIS A 22 3.73 -17.05 16.15
C HIS A 22 5.04 -16.27 16.28
N GLY A 23 5.05 -15.24 17.14
CA GLY A 23 6.25 -14.51 17.54
C GLY A 23 6.79 -13.56 16.47
N GLY A 24 5.92 -13.10 15.58
CA GLY A 24 6.25 -12.18 14.51
C GLY A 24 5.60 -10.80 14.65
N SER A 25 5.91 -9.94 13.69
CA SER A 25 5.33 -8.61 13.52
C SER A 25 5.11 -8.29 12.05
N THR A 26 4.23 -7.35 11.75
CA THR A 26 3.94 -6.92 10.38
C THR A 26 3.67 -5.44 10.31
N ASN A 27 3.98 -4.83 9.16
CA ASN A 27 3.66 -3.43 8.89
C ASN A 27 3.65 -3.17 7.37
N ALA A 28 3.25 -1.96 7.00
CA ALA A 28 3.34 -1.46 5.65
C ALA A 28 3.56 0.05 5.63
N PHE A 29 4.08 0.57 4.52
CA PHE A 29 4.10 2.00 4.26
C PHE A 29 3.82 2.30 2.80
N THR A 30 3.29 3.50 2.54
CA THR A 30 3.08 4.02 1.20
C THR A 30 3.95 5.26 1.00
N SER A 31 4.74 5.24 -0.07
CA SER A 31 5.54 6.35 -0.58
C SER A 31 4.94 6.86 -1.89
N MET A 32 5.61 7.80 -2.56
CA MET A 32 5.13 8.38 -3.82
C MET A 32 5.00 7.37 -4.97
N LYS A 33 5.82 6.31 -4.97
CA LYS A 33 5.89 5.34 -6.09
C LYS A 33 5.77 3.89 -5.64
N HIS A 34 5.84 3.63 -4.35
CA HIS A 34 5.89 2.27 -3.81
C HIS A 34 4.99 2.15 -2.61
N THR A 35 4.24 1.05 -2.57
CA THR A 35 3.65 0.53 -1.34
C THR A 35 4.43 -0.72 -0.98
N ASN A 36 4.93 -0.78 0.25
CA ASN A 36 5.74 -1.89 0.73
C ASN A 36 5.03 -2.54 1.92
N TYR A 37 4.92 -3.86 1.87
CA TYR A 37 4.35 -4.69 2.93
C TYR A 37 5.42 -5.68 3.37
N TYR A 38 5.53 -5.90 4.68
CA TYR A 38 6.53 -6.81 5.22
C TYR A 38 6.06 -7.42 6.54
N PHE A 39 6.63 -8.58 6.86
CA PHE A 39 6.46 -9.25 8.13
C PHE A 39 7.68 -10.10 8.46
N ASP A 40 7.83 -10.41 9.75
CA ASP A 40 8.67 -11.49 10.24
C ASP A 40 7.79 -12.50 10.98
N ILE A 41 8.27 -13.74 11.09
CA ILE A 41 7.60 -14.82 11.82
C ILE A 41 8.62 -15.89 12.17
N ASN A 42 8.35 -16.70 13.19
CA ASN A 42 9.15 -17.90 13.43
C ASN A 42 9.10 -18.84 12.21
N THR A 43 10.29 -19.28 11.76
CA THR A 43 10.50 -20.11 10.55
C THR A 43 9.52 -21.27 10.40
N LYS A 44 9.10 -21.92 11.50
CA LYS A 44 8.14 -23.04 11.47
C LYS A 44 6.79 -22.68 10.84
N PHE A 45 6.39 -21.41 10.88
CA PHE A 45 5.09 -20.91 10.47
C PHE A 45 5.15 -20.05 9.20
N LEU A 46 6.33 -20.00 8.54
CA LEU A 46 6.57 -19.14 7.38
C LEU A 46 5.65 -19.49 6.21
N GLU A 47 5.41 -20.78 5.93
CA GLU A 47 4.59 -21.19 4.77
C GLU A 47 3.16 -20.65 4.84
N GLU A 48 2.50 -20.75 6.00
CA GLU A 48 1.14 -20.22 6.16
C GLU A 48 1.15 -18.69 6.30
N GLY A 49 2.19 -18.10 6.90
CA GLY A 49 2.41 -16.65 6.91
C GLY A 49 2.48 -16.08 5.48
N LEU A 50 3.25 -16.73 4.60
CA LEU A 50 3.34 -16.39 3.17
C LEU A 50 2.02 -16.62 2.44
N ASP A 51 1.30 -17.71 2.74
CA ASP A 51 0.01 -18.00 2.12
C ASP A 51 -1.02 -16.89 2.41
N ARG A 52 -1.14 -16.49 3.68
CA ARG A 52 -2.01 -15.38 4.11
C ARG A 52 -1.57 -14.05 3.49
N PHE A 53 -0.26 -13.79 3.46
CA PHE A 53 0.31 -12.59 2.86
C PHE A 53 0.03 -12.49 1.35
N ALA A 54 0.18 -13.58 0.61
CA ALA A 54 -0.08 -13.62 -0.83
C ALA A 54 -1.54 -13.22 -1.16
N GLN A 55 -2.50 -13.53 -0.28
CA GLN A 55 -3.90 -13.20 -0.51
C GLN A 55 -4.20 -11.69 -0.54
N PHE A 56 -3.30 -10.84 -0.02
CA PHE A 56 -3.42 -9.38 -0.14
C PHE A 56 -3.43 -8.96 -1.61
N PHE A 57 -2.75 -9.73 -2.46
CA PHE A 57 -2.49 -9.42 -3.86
C PHE A 57 -3.33 -10.27 -4.82
N ILE A 58 -3.89 -11.39 -4.33
CA ILE A 58 -4.70 -12.30 -5.13
C ILE A 58 -6.18 -11.91 -5.06
N LYS A 59 -6.78 -11.94 -3.87
CA LYS A 59 -8.21 -11.67 -3.65
C LYS A 59 -8.49 -11.08 -2.26
N PRO A 60 -8.09 -9.82 -2.00
CA PRO A 60 -8.42 -9.15 -0.76
C PRO A 60 -9.92 -8.87 -0.66
N LEU A 61 -10.48 -8.96 0.54
CA LEU A 61 -11.82 -8.49 0.84
C LEU A 61 -11.76 -7.04 1.30
N MET A 62 -12.66 -6.24 0.76
CA MET A 62 -12.83 -4.85 1.15
C MET A 62 -14.31 -4.67 1.47
N SER A 63 -14.72 -4.95 2.72
CA SER A 63 -16.13 -4.80 3.11
C SER A 63 -16.48 -3.31 3.23
N PRO A 64 -17.76 -2.93 3.02
CA PRO A 64 -18.20 -1.54 3.23
C PRO A 64 -17.84 -1.02 4.62
N ASP A 65 -18.13 -1.81 5.66
CA ASP A 65 -17.91 -1.42 7.05
C ASP A 65 -16.42 -1.25 7.37
N ALA A 66 -15.56 -2.15 6.88
CA ALA A 66 -14.12 -2.01 7.05
C ALA A 66 -13.56 -0.80 6.29
N THR A 67 -14.08 -0.52 5.10
CA THR A 67 -13.67 0.65 4.29
C THR A 67 -13.97 1.94 5.05
N ILE A 68 -15.17 2.07 5.62
CA ILE A 68 -15.54 3.25 6.41
C ILE A 68 -14.70 3.38 7.68
N ARG A 69 -14.41 2.26 8.37
CA ARG A 69 -13.51 2.26 9.55
C ARG A 69 -12.10 2.71 9.17
N GLU A 70 -11.56 2.21 8.07
CA GLU A 70 -10.24 2.61 7.58
C GLU A 70 -10.19 4.09 7.21
N ILE A 71 -11.21 4.63 6.53
CA ILE A 71 -11.28 6.06 6.20
C ILE A 71 -11.20 6.91 7.48
N LYS A 72 -11.87 6.50 8.56
CA LYS A 72 -11.79 7.17 9.86
C LYS A 72 -10.40 7.06 10.51
N ALA A 73 -9.74 5.92 10.36
CA ALA A 73 -8.37 5.73 10.84
C ALA A 73 -7.38 6.65 10.09
N VAL A 74 -7.49 6.73 8.76
CA VAL A 74 -6.71 7.65 7.92
C VAL A 74 -6.97 9.11 8.29
N ASP A 75 -8.24 9.48 8.52
CA ASP A 75 -8.57 10.83 8.96
C ASP A 75 -7.90 11.16 10.31
N SER A 76 -7.96 10.22 11.27
CA SER A 76 -7.31 10.37 12.58
C SER A 76 -5.79 10.49 12.47
N GLU A 77 -5.16 9.73 11.56
CA GLU A 77 -3.73 9.85 11.27
C GLU A 77 -3.40 11.24 10.72
N ASN A 78 -4.19 11.76 9.78
CA ASN A 78 -3.99 13.11 9.27
C ASN A 78 -4.15 14.17 10.38
N GLN A 79 -5.17 14.05 11.25
CA GLN A 79 -5.36 14.97 12.38
C GLN A 79 -4.12 15.00 13.29
N LYS A 80 -3.52 13.84 13.58
CA LYS A 80 -2.26 13.75 14.33
C LYS A 80 -1.12 14.47 13.60
N ASN A 81 -1.04 14.31 12.28
CA ASN A 81 0.04 14.89 11.47
C ASN A 81 -0.04 16.42 11.31
N LEU A 82 -1.22 17.04 11.51
CA LEU A 82 -1.41 18.49 11.41
C LEU A 82 -0.49 19.32 12.33
N LEU A 83 -0.11 18.73 13.48
CA LEU A 83 0.75 19.37 14.49
C LEU A 83 2.24 19.02 14.33
N SER A 84 2.60 18.22 13.34
CA SER A 84 4.00 17.83 13.10
C SER A 84 4.65 18.73 12.06
N ASP A 85 5.72 19.43 12.44
CA ASP A 85 6.45 20.32 11.52
C ASP A 85 7.02 19.60 10.31
N ILE A 86 7.41 18.34 10.46
CA ILE A 86 7.90 17.50 9.36
C ILE A 86 6.80 17.33 8.30
N TRP A 87 5.59 16.95 8.71
CA TRP A 87 4.46 16.76 7.80
C TRP A 87 3.97 18.08 7.20
N ARG A 88 3.96 19.16 8.00
CA ARG A 88 3.60 20.50 7.54
C ARG A 88 4.55 20.98 6.46
N MET A 89 5.86 20.80 6.66
CA MET A 89 6.88 21.21 5.70
C MET A 89 6.83 20.36 4.41
N ASP A 90 6.65 19.04 4.52
CA ASP A 90 6.46 18.16 3.35
C ASP A 90 5.27 18.60 2.50
N GLN A 91 4.10 18.81 3.12
CA GLN A 91 2.91 19.21 2.38
C GLN A 91 3.00 20.63 1.81
N LEU A 92 3.71 21.56 2.49
CA LEU A 92 4.00 22.90 1.95
C LEU A 92 4.87 22.82 0.70
N GLN A 93 5.96 22.04 0.73
CA GLN A 93 6.83 21.84 -0.42
C GLN A 93 6.08 21.24 -1.61
N LYS A 94 5.20 20.26 -1.36
CA LYS A 94 4.29 19.70 -2.37
C LYS A 94 3.38 20.77 -2.97
N HIS A 95 2.74 21.57 -2.13
CA HIS A 95 1.82 22.61 -2.57
C HIS A 95 2.50 23.71 -3.42
N LEU A 96 3.77 24.00 -3.16
CA LEU A 96 4.57 24.96 -3.94
C LEU A 96 5.06 24.39 -5.29
N SER A 97 4.95 23.08 -5.51
CA SER A 97 5.26 22.46 -6.79
C SER A 97 4.16 22.72 -7.84
N SER A 98 4.48 22.47 -9.11
CA SER A 98 3.54 22.63 -10.22
C SER A 98 2.26 21.82 -10.00
N LYS A 99 1.08 22.47 -10.11
CA LYS A 99 -0.24 21.84 -9.97
C LYS A 99 -0.47 20.69 -10.95
N ASN A 100 0.21 20.70 -12.09
CA ASN A 100 0.11 19.68 -13.13
C ASN A 100 0.99 18.45 -12.84
N TYR A 101 1.82 18.51 -11.80
CA TYR A 101 2.74 17.44 -11.44
C TYR A 101 2.18 16.62 -10.26
N PRO A 102 2.23 15.27 -10.29
CA PRO A 102 1.64 14.44 -9.24
C PRO A 102 2.19 14.67 -7.83
N TYR A 103 3.40 15.23 -7.69
CA TYR A 103 3.97 15.65 -6.40
C TYR A 103 3.11 16.70 -5.67
N HIS A 104 2.31 17.49 -6.39
CA HIS A 104 1.42 18.50 -5.79
C HIS A 104 0.29 17.91 -4.94
N LYS A 105 -0.03 16.62 -5.13
CA LYS A 105 -1.16 15.97 -4.47
C LYS A 105 -0.95 15.86 -2.97
N PHE A 106 -2.05 16.00 -2.24
CA PHE A 106 -2.11 15.60 -0.83
C PHE A 106 -2.27 14.07 -0.76
N GLY A 107 -1.29 13.41 -0.13
CA GLY A 107 -1.15 11.95 -0.19
C GLY A 107 -1.84 11.18 0.93
N THR A 108 -2.04 11.78 2.10
CA THR A 108 -2.57 11.08 3.28
C THR A 108 -4.06 10.78 3.13
N GLY A 109 -4.83 11.77 2.69
CA GLY A 109 -6.29 11.69 2.69
C GLY A 109 -6.92 12.11 4.03
N THR A 110 -8.22 12.36 3.99
CA THR A 110 -9.11 12.74 5.10
C THR A 110 -10.50 12.21 4.81
N TRP A 111 -11.39 12.24 5.83
CA TRP A 111 -12.81 11.97 5.69
C TRP A 111 -13.45 12.79 4.54
N ASP A 112 -13.06 14.06 4.42
CA ASP A 112 -13.54 14.94 3.36
C ASP A 112 -13.12 14.45 1.96
N THR A 113 -11.85 14.07 1.78
CA THR A 113 -11.33 13.63 0.47
C THR A 113 -11.72 12.21 0.07
N LEU A 114 -12.01 11.35 1.05
CA LEU A 114 -12.24 9.91 0.85
C LEU A 114 -13.71 9.50 1.01
N GLU A 115 -14.55 10.29 1.66
CA GLU A 115 -15.98 9.96 1.85
C GLU A 115 -16.90 11.09 1.36
N VAL A 116 -16.73 12.32 1.87
CA VAL A 116 -17.67 13.42 1.58
C VAL A 116 -17.65 13.81 0.09
N LYS A 117 -16.49 14.23 -0.42
CA LYS A 117 -16.35 14.71 -1.81
C LYS A 117 -16.59 13.63 -2.87
N PRO A 118 -16.15 12.37 -2.69
CA PRO A 118 -16.51 11.29 -3.61
C PRO A 118 -18.02 11.06 -3.66
N ARG A 119 -18.68 10.99 -2.50
CA ARG A 119 -20.13 10.75 -2.41
C ARG A 119 -20.96 11.86 -3.04
N GLU A 120 -20.56 13.13 -2.87
CA GLU A 120 -21.19 14.28 -3.54
C GLU A 120 -21.11 14.18 -5.07
N LYS A 121 -20.10 13.48 -5.60
CA LYS A 121 -19.92 13.21 -7.04
C LYS A 121 -20.56 11.90 -7.50
N GLY A 122 -21.26 11.19 -6.61
CA GLY A 122 -21.83 9.88 -6.88
C GLY A 122 -20.79 8.77 -7.03
N LEU A 123 -19.58 8.95 -6.50
CA LEU A 123 -18.52 7.94 -6.50
C LEU A 123 -18.61 7.09 -5.24
N ASP A 124 -18.47 5.77 -5.41
CA ASP A 124 -18.33 4.82 -4.31
C ASP A 124 -16.85 4.55 -4.06
N THR A 125 -16.31 5.07 -2.96
CA THR A 125 -14.90 4.94 -2.59
C THR A 125 -14.45 3.49 -2.46
N ARG A 126 -15.33 2.57 -2.06
CA ARG A 126 -15.00 1.14 -1.99
C ARG A 126 -14.81 0.57 -3.38
N LEU A 127 -15.68 0.91 -4.34
CA LEU A 127 -15.53 0.48 -5.73
C LEU A 127 -14.27 1.08 -6.36
N GLU A 128 -13.97 2.36 -6.09
CA GLU A 128 -12.73 3.00 -6.53
C GLU A 128 -11.49 2.32 -5.95
N LEU A 129 -11.53 1.90 -4.67
CA LEU A 129 -10.46 1.15 -4.03
C LEU A 129 -10.26 -0.23 -4.66
N MET A 130 -11.34 -0.96 -4.93
CA MET A 130 -11.29 -2.26 -5.61
C MET A 130 -10.76 -2.12 -7.04
N GLY A 131 -11.23 -1.11 -7.78
CA GLY A 131 -10.72 -0.78 -9.11
C GLY A 131 -9.25 -0.38 -9.08
N PHE A 132 -8.82 0.39 -8.07
CA PHE A 132 -7.42 0.72 -7.86
C PHE A 132 -6.58 -0.54 -7.64
N HIS A 133 -7.04 -1.49 -6.81
CA HIS A 133 -6.32 -2.75 -6.60
C HIS A 133 -6.18 -3.54 -7.91
N GLU A 134 -7.28 -3.81 -8.61
CA GLU A 134 -7.27 -4.59 -9.86
C GLU A 134 -6.35 -3.96 -10.93
N VAL A 135 -6.30 -2.64 -11.00
CA VAL A 135 -5.48 -1.92 -12.00
C VAL A 135 -4.03 -1.74 -11.55
N ASN A 136 -3.74 -1.57 -10.26
CA ASN A 136 -2.41 -1.19 -9.74
C ASN A 136 -1.62 -2.35 -9.14
N TYR A 137 -2.26 -3.43 -8.70
CA TYR A 137 -1.58 -4.58 -8.10
C TYR A 137 -1.34 -5.65 -9.15
N SER A 138 -0.41 -5.36 -10.07
CA SER A 138 0.01 -6.29 -11.14
C SER A 138 1.33 -6.96 -10.82
N ALA A 139 1.42 -8.28 -11.04
CA ALA A 139 2.62 -9.08 -10.79
C ALA A 139 3.89 -8.50 -11.45
N ASN A 140 3.79 -7.94 -12.67
CA ASN A 140 4.96 -7.44 -13.40
C ASN A 140 5.65 -6.21 -12.80
N ILE A 141 5.04 -5.55 -11.81
CA ILE A 141 5.63 -4.41 -11.08
C ILE A 141 5.86 -4.72 -9.60
N MET A 142 5.61 -5.96 -9.17
CA MET A 142 5.85 -6.43 -7.82
C MET A 142 7.25 -7.05 -7.69
N HIS A 143 7.83 -6.89 -6.51
CA HIS A 143 9.08 -7.54 -6.14
C HIS A 143 8.87 -8.20 -4.78
N LEU A 144 9.26 -9.46 -4.67
CA LEU A 144 9.17 -10.23 -3.44
C LEU A 144 10.59 -10.62 -2.99
N VAL A 145 10.84 -10.47 -1.69
CA VAL A 145 12.04 -10.97 -1.04
C VAL A 145 11.61 -11.88 0.10
N VAL A 146 12.15 -13.11 0.12
CA VAL A 146 11.92 -14.07 1.19
C VAL A 146 13.27 -14.43 1.81
N TYR A 147 13.39 -14.24 3.12
CA TYR A 147 14.54 -14.65 3.90
C TYR A 147 14.13 -15.80 4.82
N ALA A 148 14.76 -16.96 4.64
CA ALA A 148 14.35 -18.20 5.28
C ALA A 148 15.54 -19.15 5.49
N LYS A 149 15.34 -20.22 6.26
CA LYS A 149 16.42 -21.19 6.58
C LYS A 149 16.49 -22.36 5.59
N GLU A 150 15.40 -22.56 4.85
CA GLU A 150 15.23 -23.58 3.81
C GLU A 150 16.16 -23.30 2.62
N THR A 151 16.37 -24.32 1.78
CA THR A 151 17.19 -24.19 0.58
C THR A 151 16.55 -23.29 -0.47
N LEU A 152 17.35 -22.81 -1.43
CA LEU A 152 16.85 -21.96 -2.51
C LEU A 152 15.74 -22.66 -3.32
N ASP A 153 15.92 -23.95 -3.63
CA ASP A 153 14.94 -24.73 -4.40
C ASP A 153 13.61 -24.87 -3.64
N GLU A 154 13.66 -25.11 -2.33
CA GLU A 154 12.48 -25.20 -1.47
C GLU A 154 11.74 -23.86 -1.39
N ILE A 155 12.47 -22.75 -1.23
CA ILE A 155 11.88 -21.41 -1.17
C ILE A 155 11.31 -20.99 -2.53
N GLN A 156 12.00 -21.30 -3.63
CA GLN A 156 11.49 -21.02 -4.97
C GLN A 156 10.17 -21.77 -5.21
N ALA A 157 10.13 -23.08 -4.94
CA ALA A 157 8.90 -23.88 -5.10
C ALA A 157 7.77 -23.40 -4.18
N LEU A 158 8.09 -22.95 -2.97
CA LEU A 158 7.10 -22.36 -2.06
C LEU A 158 6.55 -21.05 -2.62
N VAL A 159 7.41 -20.13 -3.06
CA VAL A 159 7.01 -18.83 -3.61
C VAL A 159 6.18 -19.00 -4.88
N GLU A 160 6.61 -19.84 -5.81
CA GLU A 160 5.86 -20.11 -7.04
C GLU A 160 4.44 -20.60 -6.70
N ARG A 161 4.31 -21.59 -5.81
CA ARG A 161 2.99 -22.12 -5.41
C ARG A 161 2.09 -21.08 -4.74
N LYS A 162 2.63 -20.15 -3.94
CA LYS A 162 1.81 -19.19 -3.18
C LYS A 162 1.47 -17.92 -3.96
N PHE A 163 2.34 -17.48 -4.88
CA PHE A 163 2.22 -16.18 -5.55
C PHE A 163 1.86 -16.27 -7.04
N THR A 164 1.79 -17.48 -7.63
CA THR A 164 1.49 -17.62 -9.07
C THR A 164 0.13 -17.07 -9.50
N ASP A 165 -0.84 -17.01 -8.58
CA ASP A 165 -2.21 -16.54 -8.86
C ASP A 165 -2.33 -15.00 -8.88
N ILE A 166 -1.25 -14.27 -8.57
CA ILE A 166 -1.24 -12.81 -8.70
C ILE A 166 -1.33 -12.45 -10.19
N LYS A 167 -2.39 -11.74 -10.55
CA LYS A 167 -2.63 -11.35 -11.94
C LYS A 167 -1.51 -10.45 -12.46
N ASN A 168 -1.08 -10.72 -13.68
CA ASN A 168 -0.26 -9.80 -14.45
C ASN A 168 -1.16 -9.05 -15.45
N THR A 169 -1.39 -7.76 -15.20
CA THR A 169 -2.20 -6.87 -16.06
C THR A 169 -1.35 -6.09 -17.08
N GLY A 170 -0.05 -6.39 -17.19
CA GLY A 170 0.85 -5.77 -18.17
C GLY A 170 1.12 -4.29 -17.91
N ARG A 171 1.06 -3.86 -16.65
CA ARG A 171 1.13 -2.46 -16.27
C ARG A 171 2.50 -1.84 -16.57
N SER A 172 2.53 -0.71 -17.26
CA SER A 172 3.78 0.05 -17.45
C SER A 172 4.29 0.60 -16.11
N TYR A 173 5.60 0.53 -15.88
CA TYR A 173 6.22 1.23 -14.76
C TYR A 173 5.91 2.73 -14.80
N LEU A 174 5.66 3.31 -13.63
CA LEU A 174 5.41 4.74 -13.49
C LEU A 174 6.69 5.53 -13.82
N HIS A 175 6.79 6.01 -15.06
CA HIS A 175 7.85 6.90 -15.49
C HIS A 175 7.42 8.34 -15.22
N PHE A 176 7.97 8.95 -14.17
CA PHE A 176 7.87 10.39 -14.00
C PHE A 176 9.05 11.01 -14.74
N LEU A 177 8.76 11.78 -15.79
CA LEU A 177 9.77 12.63 -16.43
C LEU A 177 10.17 13.70 -15.42
N VAL A 178 11.35 13.56 -14.83
CA VAL A 178 11.97 14.63 -14.06
C VAL A 178 12.51 15.63 -15.09
N ASN A 179 11.69 16.60 -15.47
CA ASN A 179 12.22 17.84 -16.04
C ASN A 179 12.86 18.60 -14.88
N LEU A 180 14.12 18.25 -14.56
CA LEU A 180 15.01 19.13 -13.83
C LEU A 180 15.12 20.39 -14.68
N VAL A 181 14.32 21.40 -14.37
CA VAL A 181 14.65 22.76 -14.78
C VAL A 181 16.05 22.98 -14.22
N HIS A 182 17.04 23.10 -15.09
CA HIS A 182 18.34 23.63 -14.73
C HIS A 182 18.07 25.01 -14.11
N LEU A 183 17.97 25.05 -12.78
CA LEU A 183 18.12 26.27 -12.02
C LEU A 183 19.55 26.70 -12.27
N ASN A 184 19.72 27.58 -13.25
CA ASN A 184 20.96 28.29 -13.48
C ASN A 184 21.42 28.82 -12.14
N THR A 185 22.61 28.38 -11.79
CA THR A 185 23.43 28.78 -10.64
C THR A 185 23.25 30.27 -10.37
N PHE A 186 22.71 30.61 -9.20
CA PHE A 186 22.84 31.96 -8.66
C PHE A 186 24.34 32.26 -8.51
N ARG A 187 24.90 33.05 -9.43
CA ARG A 187 26.17 33.74 -9.19
C ARG A 187 25.89 34.87 -8.22
N PHE A 188 26.41 34.74 -7.01
CA PHE A 188 26.63 35.88 -6.13
C PHE A 188 27.56 36.87 -6.84
N LEU A 189 27.14 38.13 -6.91
CA LEU A 189 28.04 39.29 -6.97
C LEU A 189 28.19 39.81 -5.54
#